data_AF-A0AA91GJD8-F1
#
_entry.id   AF-A0AA91GJD8-F1
#
_cell.length_a   1.000
_cell.length_b   1.000
_cell.length_c   1.000
_cell.angle_alpha   90.00
_cell.angle_beta   90.00
_cell.angle_gamma   90.00
#
_symmetry.space_group_name_H-M   'P 1'
#
loop_
_entity.id
_entity.type
_entity.pdbx_description
1 polymer ?
#
loop_
_entity_poly.entity_id
_entity_poly.type
_entity_poly.pdbx_seq_one_letter_code
_entity_poly.pdbx_strand_id
1 'polypeptide(L)'
;MLAVIVLFSGCTNREERKEIKEISYMTSSFGVLSKAVEVNIEDATKKIFINNDYSRSGVPNKIENIPESDFEIYRISDIRKFEGKINKMRISNWKEKYVNKDIMDGYQWSLTIKYKDGEAKSIYGSNDQPKKYDELIRVLFNTEE
;
A
#
# COMPACT_ATOMS: atom_id res chain seq x y z
N MET A 1 -24.94 -51.50 19.31
CA MET A 1 -24.36 -50.28 19.91
C MET A 1 -23.80 -49.47 18.74
N LEU A 2 -24.55 -48.46 18.26
CA LEU A 2 -24.15 -47.61 17.14
C LEU A 2 -23.27 -46.47 17.68
N ALA A 3 -22.01 -46.39 17.23
CA ALA A 3 -21.19 -45.22 17.46
C ALA A 3 -21.45 -44.21 16.35
N VAL A 4 -22.12 -43.11 16.68
CA VAL A 4 -22.22 -41.95 15.80
C VAL A 4 -20.90 -41.19 15.90
N ILE A 5 -20.08 -41.27 14.85
CA ILE A 5 -18.90 -40.42 14.71
C ILE A 5 -19.37 -39.06 14.20
N VAL A 6 -19.45 -38.09 15.11
CA VAL A 6 -19.66 -36.68 14.75
C VAL A 6 -18.33 -36.13 14.25
N LEU A 7 -18.18 -35.99 12.93
CA LEU A 7 -17.08 -35.24 12.34
C LEU A 7 -17.34 -33.75 12.54
N PHE A 8 -16.67 -33.14 13.51
CA PHE A 8 -16.51 -31.70 13.58
C PHE A 8 -15.61 -31.26 12.42
N SER A 9 -16.21 -30.92 11.28
CA SER A 9 -15.51 -30.16 10.24
C SER A 9 -15.38 -28.73 10.74
N GLY A 10 -14.30 -28.48 11.48
CA GLY A 10 -13.89 -27.14 11.88
C GLY A 10 -13.50 -26.35 10.63
N CYS A 11 -14.45 -25.65 10.03
CA CYS A 11 -14.17 -24.62 9.04
C CYS A 11 -13.50 -23.43 9.73
N THR A 12 -12.23 -23.57 10.09
CA THR A 12 -11.36 -22.40 10.20
C THR A 12 -11.13 -21.89 8.78
N ASN A 13 -11.90 -20.89 8.36
CA ASN A 13 -11.58 -20.05 7.21
C ASN A 13 -10.25 -19.35 7.50
N ARG A 14 -9.14 -20.06 7.30
CA ARG A 14 -7.81 -19.49 7.28
C ARG A 14 -7.72 -18.78 5.94
N GLU A 15 -8.12 -17.51 5.94
CA GLU A 15 -7.97 -16.60 4.80
C GLU A 15 -6.56 -16.79 4.24
N GLU A 16 -6.48 -17.36 3.04
CA GLU A 16 -5.23 -17.74 2.41
C GLU A 16 -4.42 -16.47 2.17
N ARG A 17 -3.23 -16.40 2.78
CA ARG A 17 -2.40 -15.19 2.70
C ARG A 17 -1.74 -15.15 1.34
N LYS A 18 -2.16 -14.20 0.52
CA LYS A 18 -1.54 -13.93 -0.77
C LYS A 18 -0.15 -13.34 -0.59
N GLU A 19 0.81 -13.89 -1.33
CA GLU A 19 2.17 -13.38 -1.36
C GLU A 19 2.21 -12.07 -2.15
N ILE A 20 2.80 -11.03 -1.54
CA ILE A 20 2.92 -9.71 -2.16
C ILE A 20 4.08 -9.74 -3.16
N LYS A 21 3.85 -9.15 -4.34
CA LYS A 21 4.88 -8.92 -5.35
C LYS A 21 5.34 -7.47 -5.34
N GLU A 22 4.38 -6.54 -5.30
CA GLU A 22 4.64 -5.11 -5.43
C GLU A 22 3.66 -4.31 -4.57
N ILE A 23 4.13 -3.20 -4.01
CA ILE A 23 3.30 -2.21 -3.34
C ILE A 23 3.57 -0.86 -3.98
N SER A 24 2.52 -0.18 -4.42
CA SER A 24 2.59 1.18 -4.93
C SER A 24 1.68 2.07 -4.10
N TYR A 25 2.20 3.22 -3.66
CA TYR A 25 1.45 4.19 -2.89
C TYR A 25 1.76 5.61 -3.36
N MET A 26 0.75 6.47 -3.38
CA MET A 26 0.92 7.89 -3.72
C MET A 26 -0.03 8.79 -2.95
N THR A 27 0.39 10.05 -2.80
CA THR A 27 -0.47 11.16 -2.38
C THR A 27 -0.49 12.25 -3.44
N SER A 28 -1.62 12.94 -3.54
CA SER A 28 -1.77 14.11 -4.40
C SER A 28 -2.54 15.22 -3.71
N SER A 29 -2.37 16.43 -4.22
CA SER A 29 -3.23 17.57 -3.91
C SER A 29 -3.59 18.27 -5.22
N PHE A 30 -4.88 18.50 -5.46
CA PHE A 30 -5.40 19.09 -6.71
C PHE A 30 -4.88 18.40 -7.99
N GLY A 31 -4.69 17.07 -7.92
CA GLY A 31 -4.21 16.26 -9.04
C GLY A 31 -2.70 16.25 -9.24
N VAL A 32 -1.92 16.99 -8.44
CA VAL A 32 -0.45 16.97 -8.47
C VAL A 32 0.06 15.99 -7.43
N LEU A 33 0.90 15.03 -7.84
CA LEU A 33 1.56 14.11 -6.91
C LEU A 33 2.52 14.86 -6.00
N SER A 34 2.37 14.64 -4.70
CA SER A 34 3.25 15.17 -3.66
C SER A 34 4.26 14.12 -3.19
N LYS A 35 3.85 12.84 -3.12
CA LYS A 35 4.72 11.73 -2.73
C LYS A 35 4.32 10.47 -3.49
N ALA A 36 5.31 9.63 -3.79
CA ALA A 36 5.08 8.29 -4.27
C ALA A 36 6.13 7.32 -3.72
N VAL A 37 5.75 6.05 -3.59
CA VAL A 37 6.66 4.96 -3.26
C VAL A 37 6.25 3.70 -4.00
N GLU A 38 7.22 3.05 -4.62
CA GLU A 38 7.08 1.73 -5.24
C GLU A 38 8.02 0.76 -4.53
N VAL A 39 7.48 -0.36 -4.06
CA VAL A 39 8.24 -1.43 -3.40
C VAL A 39 8.18 -2.67 -4.27
N ASN A 40 9.34 -3.21 -4.61
CA ASN A 40 9.48 -4.50 -5.26
C ASN A 40 10.00 -5.53 -4.23
N ILE A 41 9.17 -6.54 -3.95
CA ILE A 41 9.49 -7.56 -2.94
C ILE A 41 10.59 -8.51 -3.40
N GLU A 42 10.60 -8.87 -4.69
CA GLU A 42 11.58 -9.80 -5.26
C GLU A 42 12.99 -9.18 -5.28
N ASP A 43 13.08 -7.91 -5.64
CA ASP A 43 14.35 -7.18 -5.69
C ASP A 43 14.77 -6.63 -4.32
N ALA A 44 13.87 -6.68 -3.33
CA ALA A 44 14.01 -6.05 -2.01
C ALA A 44 14.43 -4.57 -2.13
N THR A 45 13.74 -3.83 -3.01
CA THR A 45 14.00 -2.41 -3.24
C THR A 45 12.74 -1.58 -3.04
N LYS A 46 12.94 -0.31 -2.75
CA LYS A 46 11.90 0.70 -2.88
C LYS A 46 12.41 1.96 -3.54
N LYS A 47 11.58 2.54 -4.39
CA LYS A 47 11.78 3.84 -5.03
C LYS A 47 10.88 4.85 -4.34
N ILE A 48 11.44 5.96 -3.88
CA ILE A 48 10.71 7.01 -3.19
C ILE A 48 10.82 8.31 -3.98
N PHE A 49 9.70 8.94 -4.24
CA PHE A 49 9.61 10.26 -4.84
C PHE A 49 8.94 11.23 -3.85
N ILE A 50 9.52 12.42 -3.69
CA ILE A 50 8.97 13.52 -2.90
C ILE A 50 9.01 14.78 -3.76
N ASN A 51 7.84 15.29 -4.11
CA ASN A 51 7.72 16.54 -4.84
C ASN A 51 7.77 17.71 -3.85
N ASN A 52 8.89 18.43 -3.80
CA ASN A 52 9.04 19.60 -2.95
C ASN A 52 8.48 20.89 -3.58
N ASP A 53 8.13 20.89 -4.87
CA ASP A 53 7.54 22.03 -5.59
C ASP A 53 6.20 21.64 -6.25
N TYR A 54 5.27 21.12 -5.46
CA TYR A 54 3.91 20.83 -5.93
C TYR A 54 3.06 22.09 -6.19
N SER A 55 3.65 23.28 -6.05
CA SER A 55 3.02 24.59 -6.26
C SER A 55 3.09 25.08 -7.71
N ARG A 56 4.01 24.52 -8.52
CA ARG A 56 4.25 24.95 -9.90
C ARG A 56 3.97 23.81 -10.89
N SER A 57 2.84 23.93 -11.59
CA SER A 57 2.56 23.25 -12.85
C SER A 57 2.37 21.72 -12.82
N GLY A 58 1.20 21.26 -12.37
CA GLY A 58 0.38 20.21 -13.02
C GLY A 58 0.94 18.80 -13.27
N VAL A 59 2.20 18.50 -12.98
CA VAL A 59 2.86 17.20 -13.17
C VAL A 59 3.89 16.96 -12.06
N PRO A 60 4.16 15.69 -11.71
CA PRO A 60 3.51 14.48 -12.20
C PRO A 60 2.15 14.27 -11.53
N ASN A 61 1.18 13.72 -12.26
CA ASN A 61 -0.17 13.36 -11.74
C ASN A 61 -0.37 11.85 -11.60
N LYS A 62 0.60 11.07 -12.06
CA LYS A 62 0.66 9.60 -11.97
C LYS A 62 2.11 9.16 -11.83
N ILE A 63 2.33 7.99 -11.23
CA ILE A 63 3.68 7.49 -10.91
C ILE A 63 4.47 7.22 -12.19
N GLU A 64 3.84 6.68 -13.23
CA GLU A 64 4.46 6.40 -14.53
C GLU A 64 4.99 7.64 -15.26
N ASN A 65 4.56 8.84 -14.83
CA ASN A 65 5.01 10.11 -15.39
C ASN A 65 6.19 10.71 -14.62
N ILE A 66 6.64 10.08 -13.53
CA ILE A 66 7.79 10.51 -12.74
C ILE A 66 9.06 10.02 -13.46
N PRO A 67 10.00 10.91 -13.83
CA PRO A 67 11.30 10.49 -14.35
C PRO A 67 12.01 9.56 -13.36
N GLU A 68 12.60 8.47 -13.85
CA GLU A 68 13.35 7.52 -12.99
C GLU A 68 14.48 8.20 -12.19
N SER A 69 15.06 9.28 -12.73
CA SER A 69 16.07 10.11 -12.05
C SER A 69 15.55 10.84 -10.81
N ASP A 70 14.24 11.01 -10.69
CA ASP A 70 13.61 11.77 -9.61
C ASP A 70 13.27 10.87 -8.42
N PHE A 71 13.44 9.55 -8.57
CA PHE A 71 13.32 8.61 -7.46
C PHE A 71 14.65 8.44 -6.73
N GLU A 72 14.56 8.49 -5.40
CA GLU A 72 15.59 7.95 -4.53
C GLU A 72 15.36 6.45 -4.34
N ILE A 73 16.40 5.64 -4.57
CA ILE A 73 16.31 4.18 -4.51
C ILE A 73 16.97 3.66 -3.24
N TYR A 74 16.22 2.86 -2.49
CA TYR A 74 16.67 2.25 -1.24
C TYR A 74 16.59 0.74 -1.33
N ARG A 75 17.58 0.05 -0.77
CA ARG A 75 17.54 -1.40 -0.53
C ARG A 75 16.87 -1.65 0.82
N ILE A 76 16.00 -2.66 0.87
CA ILE A 76 15.37 -3.14 2.10
C ILE A 76 16.29 -4.21 2.68
N SER A 77 16.90 -3.96 3.84
CA SER A 77 17.90 -4.89 4.38
C SER A 77 17.28 -6.23 4.84
N ASP A 78 16.08 -6.18 5.41
CA ASP A 78 15.33 -7.33 5.93
C ASP A 78 13.91 -7.34 5.35
N ILE A 79 13.79 -7.94 4.16
CA ILE A 79 12.52 -8.06 3.45
C ILE A 79 11.46 -8.83 4.26
N ARG A 80 11.86 -9.83 5.05
CA ARG A 80 10.93 -10.63 5.88
C ARG A 80 10.33 -9.79 7.00
N LYS A 81 11.14 -8.93 7.63
CA LYS A 81 10.67 -7.98 8.64
C LYS A 81 9.74 -6.94 8.02
N PHE A 82 10.07 -6.43 6.83
CA PHE A 82 9.22 -5.51 6.08
C PHE A 82 7.85 -6.14 5.77
N GLU A 83 7.82 -7.32 5.14
CA GLU A 83 6.60 -8.06 4.85
C GLU A 83 5.81 -8.38 6.13
N GLY A 84 6.49 -8.74 7.22
CA GLY A 84 5.86 -8.97 8.51
C GLY A 84 5.13 -7.74 9.05
N LYS A 85 5.66 -6.53 8.84
CA LYS A 85 5.01 -5.27 9.21
C LYS A 85 3.79 -4.98 8.34
N ILE A 86 3.92 -5.14 7.01
CA ILE A 86 2.80 -4.97 6.07
C ILE A 86 1.66 -5.95 6.40
N ASN A 87 1.99 -7.22 6.64
CA ASN A 87 1.00 -8.25 6.98
C ASN A 87 0.23 -7.95 8.27
N LYS A 88 0.86 -7.34 9.27
CA LYS A 88 0.19 -6.92 10.52
C LYS A 88 -0.88 -5.84 10.30
N MET A 89 -0.85 -5.14 9.17
CA MET A 89 -1.84 -4.11 8.84
C MET A 89 -3.15 -4.69 8.30
N ARG A 90 -3.16 -5.97 7.89
CA ARG A 90 -4.32 -6.68 7.35
C ARG A 90 -5.01 -5.88 6.23
N ILE A 91 -4.23 -5.40 5.26
CA ILE A 91 -4.69 -4.52 4.19
C ILE A 91 -5.78 -5.20 3.33
N SER A 92 -5.77 -6.53 3.23
CA SER A 92 -6.87 -7.30 2.61
C SER A 92 -8.26 -6.94 3.15
N ASN A 93 -8.35 -6.53 4.42
CA ASN A 93 -9.60 -6.18 5.09
C ASN A 93 -9.99 -4.71 4.96
N TRP A 94 -9.14 -3.88 4.36
CA TRP A 94 -9.45 -2.47 4.17
C TRP A 94 -10.54 -2.33 3.10
N LYS A 95 -11.46 -1.37 3.30
CA LYS A 95 -12.39 -0.92 2.27
C LYS A 95 -11.59 -0.40 1.08
N GLU A 96 -12.18 -0.44 -0.10
CA GLU A 96 -11.55 0.10 -1.32
C GLU A 96 -11.58 1.64 -1.35
N LYS A 97 -12.50 2.27 -0.62
CA LYS A 97 -12.75 3.72 -0.65
C LYS A 97 -12.92 4.32 0.75
N TYR A 98 -12.20 5.41 1.01
CA TYR A 98 -12.30 6.24 2.23
C TYR A 98 -12.49 7.71 1.82
N VAL A 99 -13.67 8.30 2.04
CA VAL A 99 -13.94 9.68 1.59
C VAL A 99 -14.65 10.46 2.68
N ASN A 100 -14.01 11.55 3.13
CA ASN A 100 -14.65 12.61 3.89
C ASN A 100 -15.00 13.75 2.93
N LYS A 101 -16.30 13.97 2.71
CA LYS A 101 -16.81 14.98 1.77
C LYS A 101 -16.84 16.39 2.35
N ASP A 102 -16.66 16.52 3.66
CA ASP A 102 -16.74 17.80 4.37
C ASP A 102 -15.42 18.60 4.29
N ILE A 103 -14.37 17.99 3.73
CA ILE A 103 -13.05 18.60 3.57
C ILE A 103 -12.74 18.71 2.07
N MET A 104 -12.56 19.95 1.59
CA MET A 104 -12.34 20.30 0.18
C MET A 104 -10.96 20.93 -0.07
N ASP A 105 -9.90 20.27 0.39
CA ASP A 105 -8.51 20.71 0.24
C ASP A 105 -7.76 20.04 -0.94
N GLY A 106 -8.47 19.18 -1.69
CA GLY A 106 -7.92 18.44 -2.81
C GLY A 106 -6.97 17.31 -2.44
N TYR A 107 -6.78 16.99 -1.15
CA TYR A 107 -5.89 15.90 -0.72
C TYR A 107 -6.47 14.52 -1.04
N GLN A 108 -5.65 13.69 -1.68
CA GLN A 108 -6.01 12.32 -2.04
C GLN A 108 -4.83 11.38 -1.83
N TRP A 109 -5.13 10.11 -1.62
CA TRP A 109 -4.12 9.04 -1.56
C TRP A 109 -4.63 7.77 -2.25
N SER A 110 -3.70 6.96 -2.73
CA SER A 110 -4.01 5.62 -3.25
C SER A 110 -2.93 4.61 -2.88
N LEU A 111 -3.34 3.35 -2.78
CA LEU A 111 -2.53 2.20 -2.46
C LEU A 111 -2.93 1.06 -3.37
N THR A 112 -1.96 0.46 -4.04
CA THR A 112 -2.13 -0.74 -4.85
C THR A 112 -1.18 -1.81 -4.35
N ILE A 113 -1.72 -3.00 -4.07
CA ILE A 113 -0.94 -4.20 -3.75
C ILE A 113 -1.15 -5.20 -4.87
N LYS A 114 -0.07 -5.56 -5.58
CA LYS A 114 -0.06 -6.65 -6.55
C LYS A 114 0.47 -7.91 -5.88
N TYR A 115 -0.22 -9.03 -6.08
CA TYR A 115 0.14 -10.33 -5.53
C TYR A 115 0.81 -11.21 -6.59
N LYS A 116 1.54 -12.24 -6.17
CA LYS A 116 2.23 -13.16 -7.07
C LYS A 116 1.28 -14.02 -7.92
N ASP A 117 0.06 -14.23 -7.46
CA ASP A 117 -0.99 -14.94 -8.19
C ASP A 117 -1.60 -14.11 -9.35
N GLY A 118 -1.15 -12.85 -9.50
CA GLY A 118 -1.62 -11.93 -10.53
C GLY A 118 -2.80 -11.05 -10.12
N GLU A 119 -3.39 -11.29 -8.95
CA GLU A 119 -4.43 -10.39 -8.44
C GLU A 119 -3.86 -9.07 -7.92
N ALA A 120 -4.71 -8.05 -7.86
CA ALA A 120 -4.36 -6.76 -7.27
C ALA A 120 -5.50 -6.22 -6.41
N LYS A 121 -5.14 -5.59 -5.28
CA LYS A 121 -6.06 -4.81 -4.45
C LYS A 121 -5.73 -3.33 -4.57
N SER A 122 -6.69 -2.54 -5.02
CA SER A 122 -6.58 -1.08 -5.10
C SER A 122 -7.46 -0.43 -4.04
N ILE A 123 -6.90 0.51 -3.28
CA ILE A 123 -7.56 1.25 -2.22
C ILE A 123 -7.25 2.73 -2.42
N TYR A 124 -8.23 3.60 -2.20
CA TYR A 124 -8.02 5.03 -2.31
C TYR A 124 -8.80 5.81 -1.26
N GLY A 125 -8.37 7.05 -1.04
CA GLY A 125 -9.11 7.97 -0.21
C GLY A 125 -8.93 9.44 -0.52
N SER A 126 -9.84 10.21 0.04
CA SER A 126 -9.93 11.67 -0.03
C SER A 126 -10.30 12.14 1.36
N ASN A 127 -9.35 12.69 2.10
CA ASN A 127 -9.53 13.21 3.46
C ASN A 127 -10.04 12.21 4.52
N ASP A 128 -9.96 10.91 4.23
CA ASP A 128 -10.29 9.83 5.18
C ASP A 128 -9.34 8.65 4.97
N GLN A 129 -9.11 7.87 6.02
CA GLN A 129 -8.09 6.83 6.05
C GLN A 129 -8.41 5.68 7.03
N PRO A 130 -7.92 4.45 6.77
CA PRO A 130 -8.06 3.34 7.70
C PRO A 130 -7.24 3.54 8.98
N LYS A 131 -7.62 2.84 10.05
CA LYS A 131 -6.98 2.96 11.39
C LYS A 131 -5.46 2.77 11.40
N LYS A 132 -4.92 1.93 10.52
CA LYS A 132 -3.48 1.61 10.44
C LYS A 132 -2.75 2.35 9.32
N TYR A 133 -3.36 3.40 8.77
CA TYR A 133 -2.79 4.17 7.69
C TYR A 133 -1.44 4.78 8.06
N ASP A 134 -1.34 5.45 9.21
CA ASP A 134 -0.07 6.08 9.62
C ASP A 134 1.06 5.06 9.84
N GLU A 135 0.73 3.86 10.32
CA GLU A 135 1.67 2.75 10.42
C GLU A 135 2.18 2.32 9.03
N LEU A 136 1.28 2.23 8.04
CA LEU A 136 1.65 1.93 6.66
C LEU A 136 2.62 2.99 6.11
N ILE A 137 2.30 4.28 6.24
CA ILE A 137 3.14 5.35 5.71
C ILE A 137 4.53 5.32 6.32
N ARG A 138 4.62 5.11 7.65
CA ARG A 138 5.92 4.95 8.32
C ARG A 138 6.73 3.80 7.73
N VAL A 139 6.12 2.64 7.51
CA VAL A 139 6.84 1.47 6.96
C VAL A 139 7.31 1.71 5.53
N LEU A 140 6.46 2.31 4.68
CA LEU A 140 6.81 2.54 3.28
C LEU A 140 7.94 3.58 3.15
N PHE A 141 7.88 4.67 3.91
CA PHE A 141 8.83 5.78 3.79
C PHE A 141 10.01 5.74 4.78
N ASN A 142 10.10 4.76 5.69
CA ASN A 142 11.26 4.64 6.59
C ASN A 142 12.52 4.17 5.85
N THR A 143 13.53 5.02 5.70
CA THR A 143 14.78 4.73 4.96
C THR A 143 15.88 4.07 5.79
N GLU A 144 15.69 3.91 7.11
CA GLU A 144 16.72 3.39 8.03
C GLU A 144 16.67 1.87 8.26
N GLU A 145 15.96 1.12 7.40
CA GLU A 145 15.78 -0.34 7.57
C GLU A 145 16.66 -1.20 6.67
#